data_AF-A0A250KMB6-F1
#
_entry.id   AF-A0A250KMB6-F1
#
_cell.length_a   1.000
_cell.length_b   1.000
_cell.length_c   1.000
_cell.angle_alpha   90.00
_cell.angle_beta   90.00
_cell.angle_gamma   90.00
#
_symmetry.space_group_name_H-M   'P 1'
#
loop_
_entity.id
_entity.type
_entity.pdbx_description
1 polymer ?
#
loop_
_entity_poly.entity_id
_entity_poly.type
_entity_poly.pdbx_seq_one_letter_code
_entity_poly.pdbx_strand_id
1 'polypeptide(L)'
;MIRKLYTHLTMAALMLSSCDKGTQEKPKEDFHGIKTITTEIVDKGDQAVKNANRRDAGFISNRANEVTLTIPCFGVVNMNVLDLLPRPDEISRKDSTIIEQLNNGEVFLLQPGTKGIMLTDTGSKLLVRFQMGELWVWKSATK
;
A
#
# COMPACT_ATOMS: atom_id res chain seq x y z
N MET A 1 63.66 -21.11 21.58
CA MET A 1 64.34 -19.89 21.14
C MET A 1 64.27 -19.83 19.62
N ILE A 2 63.65 -18.79 19.04
CA ILE A 2 63.78 -18.30 17.65
C ILE A 2 63.30 -19.28 16.53
N ARG A 3 62.07 -19.13 16.00
CA ARG A 3 61.68 -18.32 14.81
C ARG A 3 62.09 -18.97 13.47
N LYS A 4 61.13 -19.51 12.71
CA LYS A 4 60.67 -18.98 11.40
C LYS A 4 59.81 -19.98 10.62
N LEU A 5 58.67 -19.44 10.19
CA LEU A 5 57.72 -19.88 9.18
C LEU A 5 58.42 -20.07 7.81
N TYR A 6 58.06 -21.08 7.01
CA TYR A 6 57.88 -20.94 5.56
C TYR A 6 57.02 -22.07 4.97
N THR A 7 56.07 -21.63 4.15
CA THR A 7 55.12 -22.27 3.22
C THR A 7 55.55 -23.58 2.55
N HIS A 8 54.61 -24.50 2.34
CA HIS A 8 54.52 -25.27 1.09
C HIS A 8 53.07 -25.72 0.77
N LEU A 9 52.63 -25.32 -0.43
CA LEU A 9 51.49 -25.85 -1.19
C LEU A 9 51.59 -27.37 -1.30
N THR A 10 50.50 -28.09 -1.05
CA THR A 10 50.36 -29.49 -1.43
C THR A 10 49.60 -29.59 -2.75
N MET A 11 50.34 -29.82 -3.85
CA MET A 11 49.82 -30.35 -5.10
C MET A 11 49.55 -31.84 -4.93
N ALA A 12 48.34 -32.29 -5.24
CA ALA A 12 48.07 -33.68 -5.56
C ALA A 12 47.52 -33.74 -6.99
N ALA A 13 48.35 -34.20 -7.91
CA ALA A 13 47.98 -34.54 -9.28
C ALA A 13 47.78 -36.06 -9.36
N LEU A 14 46.64 -36.50 -9.90
CA LEU A 14 46.41 -37.90 -10.26
C LEU A 14 45.84 -37.99 -11.67
N MET A 15 46.78 -38.13 -12.61
CA MET A 15 46.83 -39.00 -13.79
C MET A 15 45.58 -39.16 -14.68
N LEU A 16 45.72 -38.61 -15.89
CA LEU A 16 44.92 -38.87 -17.07
C LEU A 16 45.23 -40.28 -17.62
N SER A 17 44.24 -41.18 -17.61
CA SER A 17 44.26 -42.40 -18.41
C SER A 17 43.77 -42.10 -19.83
N SER A 18 44.67 -42.27 -20.80
CA SER A 18 44.43 -42.26 -22.24
C SER A 18 43.60 -43.46 -22.69
N CYS A 19 42.63 -43.25 -23.58
CA CYS A 19 42.38 -44.17 -24.69
C CYS A 19 41.64 -43.47 -25.85
N ASP A 20 42.36 -43.47 -26.97
CA ASP A 20 42.06 -43.34 -28.40
C ASP A 20 40.83 -42.62 -28.96
N LYS A 21 41.11 -41.83 -30.00
CA LYS A 21 40.18 -41.03 -30.80
C LYS A 21 39.36 -41.91 -31.74
N GLY A 22 38.09 -42.11 -31.42
CA GLY A 22 37.05 -42.33 -32.43
C GLY A 22 36.51 -40.98 -32.91
N THR A 23 36.52 -40.73 -34.22
CA THR A 23 35.91 -39.53 -34.82
C THR A 23 34.42 -39.50 -34.49
N GLN A 24 34.02 -38.70 -33.50
CA GLN A 24 32.62 -38.34 -33.28
C GLN A 24 32.33 -37.02 -33.99
N GLU A 25 31.33 -37.08 -34.86
CA GLU A 25 30.76 -35.93 -35.58
C GLU A 25 30.49 -34.77 -34.63
N LYS A 26 30.69 -33.54 -35.12
CA LYS A 26 30.31 -32.33 -34.40
C LYS A 26 28.87 -32.49 -33.88
N PRO A 27 28.60 -32.22 -32.60
CA PRO A 27 27.24 -32.07 -32.13
C PRO A 27 26.57 -31.01 -32.99
N LYS A 28 25.45 -31.37 -33.62
CA LYS A 28 24.60 -30.37 -34.27
C LYS A 28 24.24 -29.36 -33.18
N GLU A 29 24.58 -28.10 -33.40
CA GLU A 29 23.99 -27.01 -32.62
C GLU A 29 22.49 -27.07 -32.89
N ASP A 30 21.76 -27.68 -31.97
CA ASP A 30 20.32 -27.53 -31.90
C ASP A 30 20.11 -26.09 -31.42
N PHE A 31 20.08 -25.16 -32.38
CA PHE A 31 19.50 -23.84 -32.17
C PHE A 31 18.02 -24.07 -31.86
N HIS A 32 17.70 -24.36 -30.61
CA HIS A 32 16.46 -23.89 -30.02
C HIS A 32 16.55 -22.38 -30.01
N GLY A 33 16.27 -21.77 -31.17
CA GLY A 33 16.07 -20.34 -31.28
C GLY A 33 15.12 -19.97 -30.16
N ILE A 34 15.59 -19.13 -29.23
CA ILE A 34 14.73 -18.53 -28.23
C ILE A 34 13.65 -17.84 -29.05
N LYS A 35 12.48 -18.45 -29.09
CA LYS A 35 11.32 -17.88 -29.75
C LYS A 35 10.92 -16.74 -28.83
N THR A 36 11.53 -15.58 -29.02
CA THR A 36 11.14 -14.37 -28.32
C THR A 36 9.69 -14.14 -28.72
N ILE A 37 8.77 -14.48 -27.82
CA ILE A 37 7.36 -14.17 -28.02
C ILE A 37 7.30 -12.66 -27.93
N THR A 38 7.15 -12.01 -29.08
CA THR A 38 6.83 -10.59 -29.14
C THR A 38 5.44 -10.44 -28.53
N THR A 39 5.37 -10.26 -27.21
CA THR A 39 4.15 -9.76 -26.59
C THR A 39 4.00 -8.34 -27.09
N GLU A 40 3.01 -8.11 -27.95
CA GLU A 40 2.55 -6.75 -28.22
C GLU A 40 2.33 -6.09 -26.85
N ILE A 41 3.10 -5.06 -26.54
CA ILE A 41 2.79 -4.17 -25.42
C ILE A 41 1.54 -3.42 -25.86
N VAL A 42 0.39 -4.02 -25.61
CA VAL A 42 -0.89 -3.38 -25.83
C VAL A 42 -0.98 -2.31 -24.75
N ASP A 43 -0.67 -1.06 -25.09
CA ASP A 43 -0.75 0.09 -24.17
C ASP A 43 -2.09 0.16 -23.43
N LYS A 44 -3.18 -0.30 -24.07
CA LYS A 44 -4.51 -0.42 -23.45
C LYS A 44 -4.59 -1.52 -22.38
N GLY A 45 -3.88 -2.62 -22.55
CA GLY A 45 -3.82 -3.73 -21.59
C GLY A 45 -3.08 -3.32 -20.31
N ASP A 46 -1.93 -2.67 -20.46
CA ASP A 46 -1.16 -2.14 -19.33
C ASP A 46 -1.96 -1.06 -18.57
N GLN A 47 -2.64 -0.16 -19.28
CA GLN A 47 -3.50 0.83 -18.64
C GLN A 47 -4.72 0.22 -17.94
N ALA A 48 -5.33 -0.82 -18.52
CA ALA A 48 -6.46 -1.52 -17.89
C ALA A 48 -6.04 -2.23 -16.59
N VAL A 49 -4.88 -2.88 -16.59
CA VAL A 49 -4.29 -3.53 -15.40
C VAL A 49 -3.91 -2.48 -14.34
N LYS A 50 -3.28 -1.37 -14.74
CA LYS A 50 -3.00 -0.24 -13.83
C LYS A 50 -4.28 0.33 -13.22
N ASN A 51 -5.34 0.48 -14.00
CA ASN A 51 -6.63 0.97 -13.51
C ASN A 51 -7.34 -0.03 -12.60
N ALA A 52 -7.25 -1.33 -12.88
CA ALA A 52 -7.76 -2.39 -12.00
C ALA A 52 -7.00 -2.38 -10.66
N ASN A 53 -5.68 -2.45 -10.70
CA ASN A 53 -4.84 -2.41 -9.51
C ASN A 53 -5.05 -1.12 -8.68
N ARG A 54 -5.26 0.02 -9.34
CA ARG A 54 -5.55 1.29 -8.64
C ARG A 54 -6.90 1.25 -7.91
N ARG A 55 -7.92 0.65 -8.53
CA ARG A 55 -9.24 0.43 -7.90
C ARG A 55 -9.15 -0.58 -6.76
N ASP A 56 -8.48 -1.70 -6.99
CA ASP A 56 -8.42 -2.83 -6.05
C ASP A 56 -7.55 -2.54 -4.83
N ALA A 57 -6.47 -1.78 -5.00
CA ALA A 57 -5.63 -1.31 -3.90
C ALA A 57 -6.21 -0.07 -3.18
N GLY A 58 -7.41 0.39 -3.54
CA GLY A 58 -8.08 1.51 -2.89
C GLY A 58 -7.44 2.88 -3.12
N PHE A 59 -6.58 3.02 -4.14
CA PHE A 59 -5.93 4.30 -4.47
C PHE A 59 -6.94 5.25 -5.13
N ILE A 60 -7.56 6.11 -4.33
CA ILE A 60 -8.39 7.19 -4.87
C ILE A 60 -7.48 8.32 -5.34
N SER A 61 -7.28 8.44 -6.66
CA SER A 61 -6.45 9.49 -7.26
C SER A 61 -7.19 10.78 -7.59
N ASN A 62 -8.49 10.81 -7.33
CA ASN A 62 -9.31 11.95 -7.70
C ASN A 62 -9.22 13.01 -6.60
N ARG A 63 -8.18 13.85 -6.65
CA ARG A 63 -8.01 15.01 -5.75
C ARG A 63 -9.21 15.96 -5.77
N ALA A 64 -10.05 15.90 -6.79
CA ALA A 64 -11.27 16.69 -6.90
C ALA A 64 -12.24 16.48 -5.73
N ASN A 65 -12.19 15.32 -5.05
CA ASN A 65 -13.03 15.00 -3.90
C ASN A 65 -12.23 14.92 -2.60
N GLU A 66 -10.96 15.34 -2.59
CA GLU A 66 -10.21 15.47 -1.34
C GLU A 66 -10.79 16.63 -0.53
N VAL A 67 -11.15 16.34 0.71
CA VAL A 67 -11.59 17.34 1.68
C VAL A 67 -10.56 17.42 2.79
N THR A 68 -10.35 18.63 3.30
CA THR A 68 -9.49 18.86 4.47
C THR A 68 -10.33 19.43 5.60
N LEU A 69 -10.19 18.85 6.80
CA LEU A 69 -10.83 19.41 7.99
C LEU A 69 -10.18 20.75 8.36
N THR A 70 -10.99 21.77 8.61
CA THR A 70 -10.53 23.13 8.94
C THR A 70 -10.61 23.43 10.43
N ILE A 71 -11.46 22.71 11.17
CA ILE A 71 -11.68 22.86 12.61
C ILE A 71 -11.73 21.47 13.28
N PRO A 72 -11.47 21.37 14.60
CA PRO A 72 -11.71 20.15 15.34
C PRO A 72 -13.19 19.78 15.25
N CYS A 73 -13.51 18.52 14.97
CA CYS A 73 -14.89 18.05 14.88
C CYS A 73 -15.00 16.55 15.23
N PHE A 74 -16.23 16.09 15.46
CA PHE A 74 -16.50 14.66 15.53
C PHE A 74 -16.75 14.08 14.14
N GLY A 75 -16.17 12.91 13.90
CA GLY A 75 -16.59 11.99 12.86
C GLY A 75 -17.36 10.83 13.49
N VAL A 76 -18.44 10.39 12.86
CA VAL A 76 -19.27 9.29 13.38
C VAL A 76 -19.51 8.24 12.31
N VAL A 77 -19.60 6.97 12.72
CA VAL A 77 -19.94 5.88 11.79
C VAL A 77 -21.41 5.97 11.35
N ASN A 78 -22.31 6.32 12.29
CA ASN A 78 -23.73 6.48 12.03
C ASN A 78 -24.12 7.96 11.95
N MET A 79 -24.56 8.42 10.78
CA MET A 79 -24.93 9.81 10.50
C MET A 79 -25.89 10.43 11.52
N ASN A 80 -26.84 9.65 12.05
CA ASN A 80 -27.86 10.15 12.97
C ASN A 80 -27.28 10.55 14.34
N VAL A 81 -26.09 10.04 14.70
CA VAL A 81 -25.40 10.39 15.95
C VAL A 81 -24.82 11.80 15.87
N LEU A 82 -24.48 12.29 14.67
CA LEU A 82 -23.80 13.56 14.47
C LEU A 82 -24.60 14.77 14.97
N ASP A 83 -25.94 14.68 14.92
CA ASP A 83 -26.85 15.72 15.41
C ASP A 83 -26.98 15.77 16.94
N LEU A 84 -26.55 14.71 17.63
CA LEU A 84 -26.70 14.54 19.08
C LEU A 84 -25.41 14.88 19.84
N LEU A 85 -24.29 15.06 19.12
CA LEU A 85 -23.01 15.33 19.74
C LEU A 85 -22.88 16.80 20.13
N PRO A 86 -22.32 17.11 21.31
CA PRO A 86 -21.95 18.47 21.67
C PRO A 86 -20.81 18.95 20.77
N ARG A 87 -20.46 20.23 20.90
CA ARG A 87 -19.26 20.72 20.24
C ARG A 87 -18.01 20.10 20.88
N PRO A 88 -16.94 19.83 20.11
CA PRO A 88 -15.75 19.21 20.66
C PRO A 88 -15.09 19.99 21.81
N ASP A 89 -15.24 21.32 21.81
CA ASP A 89 -14.75 22.22 22.86
C ASP A 89 -15.61 22.21 24.13
N GLU A 90 -16.84 21.69 24.04
CA GLU A 90 -17.79 21.60 25.16
C GLU A 90 -17.71 20.25 25.91
N ILE A 91 -16.92 19.29 25.42
CA ILE A 91 -16.80 17.98 26.08
C ILE A 91 -16.17 18.15 27.46
N SER A 92 -16.93 17.77 28.48
CA SER A 92 -16.40 17.57 29.81
C SER A 92 -15.83 16.17 29.94
N ARG A 93 -14.77 16.00 30.75
CA ARG A 93 -14.26 14.67 31.15
C ARG A 93 -15.31 13.80 31.87
N LYS A 94 -16.47 14.36 32.18
CA LYS A 94 -17.60 13.69 32.85
C LYS A 94 -18.66 13.18 31.88
N ASP A 95 -18.57 13.47 30.57
CA ASP A 95 -19.52 12.96 29.57
C ASP A 95 -19.25 11.49 29.26
N SER A 96 -19.71 10.61 30.15
CA SER A 96 -19.49 9.16 30.10
C SER A 96 -19.95 8.54 28.78
N THR A 97 -21.06 9.03 28.21
CA THR A 97 -21.62 8.52 26.96
C THR A 97 -20.69 8.76 25.77
N ILE A 98 -20.13 9.97 25.63
CA ILE A 98 -19.24 10.27 24.51
C ILE A 98 -17.91 9.54 24.66
N ILE A 99 -17.41 9.43 25.90
CA ILE A 99 -16.21 8.65 26.20
C ILE A 99 -16.41 7.18 25.80
N GLU A 100 -17.57 6.59 26.12
CA GLU A 100 -17.91 5.23 25.71
C GLU A 100 -17.96 5.09 24.19
N GLN A 101 -18.63 6.01 23.48
CA GLN A 101 -18.71 6.00 22.02
C GLN A 101 -17.34 6.17 21.34
N LEU A 102 -16.46 6.99 21.90
CA LEU A 102 -15.07 7.12 21.46
C LEU A 102 -14.31 5.80 21.65
N ASN A 103 -14.47 5.14 22.80
CA ASN A 103 -13.80 3.87 23.10
C ASN A 103 -14.31 2.72 22.23
N ASN A 104 -15.59 2.73 21.86
CA ASN A 104 -16.21 1.73 20.98
C ASN A 104 -15.91 1.98 19.49
N GLY A 105 -15.26 3.11 19.14
CA GLY A 105 -14.98 3.46 17.74
C GLY A 105 -16.24 3.85 16.95
N GLU A 106 -17.28 4.32 17.63
CA GLU A 106 -18.49 4.84 16.99
C GLU A 106 -18.35 6.33 16.64
N VAL A 107 -17.59 7.04 17.48
CA VAL A 107 -17.27 8.47 17.37
C VAL A 107 -15.75 8.61 17.36
N PHE A 108 -15.25 9.59 16.60
CA PHE A 108 -13.84 9.91 16.47
C PHE A 108 -13.64 11.41 16.64
N LEU A 109 -12.66 11.80 17.45
CA LEU A 109 -12.24 13.19 17.54
C LEU A 109 -11.23 13.48 16.42
N LEU A 110 -11.65 14.24 15.41
CA LEU A 110 -10.84 14.55 14.24
C LEU A 110 -10.19 15.93 14.38
N GLN A 111 -8.93 16.02 13.96
CA GLN A 111 -8.12 17.23 14.08
C GLN A 111 -8.14 18.05 12.77
N PRO A 112 -7.98 19.39 12.83
CA PRO A 112 -7.72 20.20 11.67
C PRO A 112 -6.54 19.67 10.85
N GLY A 113 -6.62 19.80 9.52
CA GLY A 113 -5.62 19.27 8.59
C GLY A 113 -5.77 17.79 8.27
N THR A 114 -6.66 17.06 8.97
CA THR A 114 -7.00 15.68 8.58
C THR A 114 -7.61 15.68 7.20
N LYS A 115 -7.05 14.86 6.31
CA LYS A 115 -7.49 14.73 4.93
C LYS A 115 -8.30 13.45 4.75
N GLY A 116 -9.32 13.54 3.92
CA GLY A 116 -10.12 12.39 3.52
C GLY A 116 -10.70 12.58 2.13
N ILE A 117 -11.33 11.53 1.61
CA ILE A 117 -12.01 11.57 0.32
C ILE A 117 -13.51 11.58 0.54
N MET A 118 -14.19 12.62 0.05
CA MET A 118 -15.64 12.70 0.10
C MET A 118 -16.25 11.61 -0.79
N LEU A 119 -17.11 10.79 -0.17
CA LEU A 119 -17.88 9.74 -0.82
C LEU A 119 -19.34 10.16 -1.09
N THR A 120 -19.93 10.96 -0.20
CA THR A 120 -21.33 11.41 -0.31
C THR A 120 -21.52 12.80 0.31
N ASP A 121 -22.37 13.61 -0.30
CA ASP A 121 -22.78 14.94 0.19
C ASP A 121 -24.30 14.97 0.34
N THR A 122 -24.78 15.26 1.56
CA THR A 122 -26.21 15.38 1.90
C THR A 122 -26.65 16.83 2.06
N GLY A 123 -25.82 17.79 1.63
CA GLY A 123 -26.00 19.22 1.79
C GLY A 123 -25.33 19.75 3.06
N SER A 124 -25.68 19.19 4.23
CA SER A 124 -25.13 19.62 5.53
C SER A 124 -24.09 18.67 6.12
N LYS A 125 -24.15 17.37 5.77
CA LYS A 125 -23.24 16.33 6.24
C LYS A 125 -22.53 15.67 5.07
N LEU A 126 -21.27 15.31 5.26
CA LEU A 126 -20.46 14.59 4.28
C LEU A 126 -20.11 13.20 4.84
N LEU A 127 -20.21 12.18 4.00
CA LEU A 127 -19.53 10.91 4.24
C LEU A 127 -18.13 11.01 3.64
N VAL A 128 -17.11 10.83 4.47
CA VAL A 128 -15.71 10.99 4.09
C VAL A 128 -14.94 9.74 4.48
N ARG A 129 -14.18 9.19 3.54
CA ARG A 129 -13.22 8.13 3.82
C ARG A 129 -11.90 8.75 4.28
N PHE A 130 -11.64 8.65 5.58
CA PHE A 130 -10.36 8.97 6.19
C PHE A 130 -9.48 7.71 6.32
N GLN A 131 -8.22 7.87 6.74
CA GLN A 131 -7.33 6.74 7.00
C GLN A 131 -7.86 5.77 8.07
N MET A 132 -8.61 6.27 9.05
CA MET A 132 -9.18 5.50 10.15
C MET A 132 -10.50 4.81 9.79
N GLY A 133 -11.12 5.17 8.65
CA GLY A 133 -12.42 4.62 8.24
C GLY A 133 -13.32 5.64 7.54
N GLU A 134 -14.52 5.19 7.19
CA GLU A 134 -15.57 6.03 6.62
C GLU A 134 -16.40 6.66 7.74
N LEU A 135 -16.42 7.98 7.77
CA LEU A 135 -17.05 8.75 8.83
C LEU A 135 -17.93 9.85 8.25
N TRP A 136 -19.08 10.05 8.88
CA TRP A 136 -19.92 11.22 8.68
C TRP A 136 -19.39 12.40 9.48
N VAL A 137 -19.25 13.55 8.82
CA VAL A 137 -18.81 14.82 9.40
C VAL A 137 -19.70 15.97 8.94
N TRP A 138 -19.69 17.07 9.69
CA TRP A 138 -20.36 18.31 9.28
C TRP A 138 -19.62 18.95 8.10
N LYS A 139 -20.34 19.30 7.04
CA LYS A 139 -19.75 19.96 5.86
C LYS A 139 -19.05 21.28 6.22
N SER A 140 -19.60 22.01 7.18
CA SER A 140 -19.02 23.26 7.71
C SER A 140 -17.64 23.08 8.34
N ALA A 141 -17.24 21.86 8.70
CA ALA A 141 -15.92 21.56 9.24
C ALA A 141 -14.88 21.26 8.14
N THR A 142 -15.27 21.32 6.86
CA THR A 142 -14.43 20.92 5.73
C THR A 142 -14.20 22.06 4.74
N LYS A 143 -13.13 21.95 3.95
CA LYS A 143 -12.84 22.78 2.78
C LYS A 143 -12.41 21.92 1.62
#